data_AF-A0A7W1UHP6-F1
#
_entry.id   AF-A0A7W1UHP6-F1
#
_cell.length_a   1.000
_cell.length_b   1.000
_cell.length_c   1.000
_cell.angle_alpha   90.00
_cell.angle_beta   90.00
_cell.angle_gamma   90.00
#
_symmetry.space_group_name_H-M   'P 1'
#
loop_
_entity.id
_entity.type
_entity.pdbx_description
1 polymer ?
#
loop_
_entity_poly.entity_id
_entity_poly.type
_entity_poly.pdbx_seq_one_letter_code
_entity_poly.pdbx_strand_id
1 'polypeptide(L)' 'MWQQQLTGFEVARRTVTHWMPWYNEDRPHHALQYRSPHQYLREKGIQVA' A
#
# COMPACT_ATOMS: atom_id res chain seq x y z
N MET A 1 -8.88 -5.04 -7.84
CA MET A 1 -7.63 -4.79 -8.59
C MET A 1 -7.46 -3.28 -8.68
N TRP A 2 -6.29 -2.72 -8.39
CA TRP A 2 -6.06 -1.27 -8.61
C TRP A 2 -5.66 -1.06 -10.06
N GLN A 3 -6.45 -0.30 -10.81
CA GLN A 3 -6.18 0.10 -12.19
C GLN A 3 -6.39 1.60 -12.29
N GLN A 4 -5.34 2.34 -12.67
CA GLN A 4 -5.39 3.78 -12.89
C GLN A 4 -4.85 4.08 -14.28
N GLN A 5 -5.51 4.99 -15.00
CA GLN A 5 -4.98 5.53 -16.24
C GLN A 5 -4.00 6.66 -15.90
N LEU A 6 -2.71 6.36 -15.94
CA LEU A 6 -1.66 7.33 -15.62
C LEU A 6 -1.25 8.07 -16.89
N THR A 7 -1.75 9.29 -17.08
CA THR A 7 -1.59 10.07 -18.31
C THR A 7 -0.32 10.93 -18.34
N GLY A 8 0.73 10.51 -17.63
CA GLY A 8 2.01 11.24 -17.57
C GLY A 8 2.72 11.10 -16.23
N PHE A 9 4.00 11.50 -16.19
CA PHE A 9 4.87 11.30 -15.03
C PHE A 9 4.37 12.02 -13.77
N GLU A 10 3.93 13.26 -13.88
CA GLU A 10 3.44 14.02 -12.71
C GLU A 10 2.17 13.41 -12.11
N VAL A 11 1.23 13.01 -12.98
CA VAL A 11 -0.01 12.32 -12.59
C VAL A 11 0.33 10.96 -11.96
N ALA A 12 1.27 10.21 -12.54
CA ALA A 12 1.77 8.96 -11.99
C ALA A 12 2.39 9.15 -10.60
N ARG A 13 3.29 10.13 -10.46
CA ARG A 13 3.94 10.45 -9.18
C ARG A 13 2.90 10.81 -8.12
N ARG A 14 1.98 11.72 -8.41
CA ARG A 14 0.94 12.13 -7.45
C ARG A 14 0.04 10.96 -7.05
N THR A 15 -0.38 10.17 -8.04
CA THR A 15 -1.24 9.00 -7.84
C THR A 15 -0.56 7.95 -6.96
N VAL A 16 0.70 7.62 -7.25
CA VAL A 16 1.48 6.66 -6.45
C VAL A 16 1.77 7.20 -5.06
N THR A 17 2.17 8.46 -4.93
CA THR A 17 2.43 9.09 -3.62
C THR A 17 1.20 9.07 -2.71
N HIS A 18 0.00 9.21 -3.27
CA HIS A 18 -1.23 9.12 -2.48
C HIS A 18 -1.68 7.68 -2.22
N TRP A 19 -1.46 6.78 -3.18
CA TRP A 19 -1.87 5.39 -3.07
C TRP A 19 -0.99 4.57 -2.10
N MET A 20 0.31 4.85 -2.06
CA MET A 20 1.28 4.06 -1.28
C MET A 20 0.98 4.04 0.23
N PRO A 21 0.67 5.17 0.89
CA PRO A 21 0.30 5.16 2.31
C PRO A 21 -0.94 4.31 2.58
N TRP A 22 -2.01 4.52 1.81
CA TRP A 22 -3.24 3.73 1.93
C TRP A 22 -2.99 2.22 1.73
N TYR A 23 -2.14 1.85 0.76
CA TYR A 23 -1.77 0.46 0.54
C TYR A 23 -1.06 -0.15 1.76
N ASN A 24 -0.12 0.58 2.37
CA ASN A 24 0.70 0.08 3.46
C ASN A 24 -0.03 0.08 4.81
N GLU A 25 -0.94 1.03 5.02
CA GLU A 25 -1.56 1.30 6.32
C GLU A 25 -2.96 0.70 6.43
N ASP A 26 -3.78 0.81 5.36
CA ASP A 26 -5.22 0.58 5.45
C ASP A 26 -5.73 -0.58 4.60
N ARG A 27 -5.05 -0.88 3.48
CA ARG A 27 -5.56 -1.87 2.52
C ARG A 27 -5.59 -3.27 3.16
N PRO A 28 -6.75 -3.95 3.21
CA PRO A 28 -6.79 -5.33 3.69
C PRO A 28 -6.31 -6.30 2.60
N HIS A 29 -5.36 -7.17 2.95
CA HIS A 29 -4.81 -8.17 2.04
C HIS A 29 -5.26 -9.58 2.42
N HIS A 30 -5.94 -10.29 1.51
CA HIS A 30 -6.35 -11.68 1.73
C HIS A 30 -5.17 -12.58 2.10
N ALA A 31 -4.03 -12.43 1.41
CA ALA A 31 -2.81 -13.19 1.70
C ALA A 31 -2.21 -12.89 3.09
N LEU A 32 -2.53 -11.73 3.69
CA LEU A 32 -2.10 -11.33 5.03
C LEU A 32 -3.20 -11.54 6.08
N GLN A 33 -4.19 -12.39 5.77
CA GLN A 33 -5.37 -12.63 6.62
C GLN A 33 -6.13 -11.32 6.92
N TYR A 34 -6.36 -10.52 5.87
CA TYR A 34 -7.08 -9.24 5.89
C TYR A 34 -6.39 -8.10 6.66
N ARG A 35 -5.11 -8.24 6.98
CA ARG A 35 -4.29 -7.15 7.53
C ARG A 35 -3.69 -6.26 6.45
N SER A 36 -3.36 -5.04 6.82
CA SER A 36 -2.44 -4.21 6.04
C SER A 36 -0.99 -4.68 6.20
N PRO A 37 -0.08 -4.31 5.28
CA PRO A 37 1.34 -4.63 5.40
C PRO A 37 1.93 -4.20 6.74
N HIS A 38 1.66 -2.97 7.20
CA HIS A 38 2.15 -2.50 8.51
C HIS A 38 1.61 -3.33 9.68
N GLN A 39 0.32 -3.66 9.68
CA GLN A 39 -0.27 -4.50 10.73
C GLN A 39 0.39 -5.88 10.76
N TYR A 40 0.57 -6.50 9.60
CA TYR A 40 1.22 -7.80 9.48
C TYR A 40 2.66 -7.78 10.00
N LEU A 41 3.46 -6.78 9.60
CA LEU A 41 4.85 -6.63 10.01
C LEU A 41 4.98 -6.39 11.52
N ARG A 42 4.13 -5.51 12.07
CA ARG A 42 4.06 -5.23 13.51
C ARG A 42 3.77 -6.49 14.32
N GLU A 43 2.81 -7.30 13.89
CA GLU A 43 2.49 -8.56 14.56
C GLU A 43 3.60 -9.61 14.44
N LYS A 44 4.34 -9.62 13.33
CA LYS A 44 5.49 -10.51 13.14
C LYS A 44 6.77 -10.03 13.83
N GLY A 45 6.75 -8.86 14.46
CA GLY A 45 7.94 -8.26 15.06
C GLY A 45 9.01 -7.88 14.03
N ILE A 46 8.64 -7.78 12.75
CA ILE A 46 9.54 -7.37 11.68
C ILE A 46 9.53 -5.84 11.64
N GLN A 47 10.65 -5.23 12.01
CA GLN A 47 10.84 -3.80 11.80
C GLN A 47 11.26 -3.54 10.36
N VAL A 48 10.57 -2.62 9.70
CA VAL A 48 10.96 -2.06 8.42
C VAL A 48 11.47 -0.65 8.71
N ALA A 49 12.72 -0.38 8.33
CA ALA A 49 13.45 0.86 8.60
C ALA A 49 12.92 2.04 7.78
#